data_AF-A0A9E1UNW9-F1
#
_entry.id   AF-A0A9E1UNW9-F1
#
_cell.length_a   1.000
_cell.length_b   1.000
_cell.length_c   1.000
_cell.angle_alpha   90.00
_cell.angle_beta   90.00
_cell.angle_gamma   90.00
#
_symmetry.space_group_name_H-M   'P 1'
#
loop_
_entity.id
_entity.type
_entity.pdbx_description
1 polymer ?
#
loop_
_entity_poly.entity_id
_entity_poly.type
_entity_poly.pdbx_seq_one_letter_code
_entity_poly.pdbx_strand_id
1 'polypeptide(L)'
;AEGHSIACEGDVDGAVSTLLASLLGFGDVYLSDWLSHDRETITLWHGGAAPLRLCDPVGSEFGPRIARHFNNHKAAVLNADIRADMPITVFRLWRCDGEYRLAVFEGQTLKPRQPLLGSNGLALIPGVDVDELFDELVHAGMPHHVAVVAGQHARALERWARMAGVVQV
;
A
#
# COMPACT_ATOMS: atom_id res chain seq x y z
N ALA A 1 -15.56 -8.72 5.07
CA ALA A 1 -16.57 -7.67 4.91
C ALA A 1 -16.31 -7.03 3.55
N GLU A 2 -17.15 -7.32 2.56
CA GLU A 2 -16.96 -6.76 1.21
C GLU A 2 -17.36 -5.28 1.22
N GLY A 3 -16.59 -4.41 0.55
CA GLY A 3 -16.89 -2.97 0.46
C GLY A 3 -16.59 -2.16 1.73
N HIS A 4 -15.86 -2.72 2.70
CA HIS A 4 -15.45 -2.01 3.91
C HIS A 4 -13.92 -1.86 3.98
N SER A 5 -13.47 -0.64 4.21
CA SER A 5 -12.08 -0.31 4.53
C SER A 5 -11.72 -0.88 5.90
N ILE A 6 -10.70 -1.73 5.95
CA ILE A 6 -10.20 -2.37 7.17
C ILE A 6 -8.71 -2.09 7.27
N ALA A 7 -8.25 -1.66 8.44
CA ALA A 7 -6.83 -1.54 8.74
C ALA A 7 -6.38 -2.64 9.69
N CYS A 8 -5.10 -2.94 9.61
CA CYS A 8 -4.43 -3.87 10.51
C CYS A 8 -3.81 -3.12 11.70
N GLU A 9 -3.49 -3.84 12.76
CA GLU A 9 -2.60 -3.37 13.85
C GLU A 9 -3.06 -2.13 14.63
N GLY A 10 -4.34 -1.77 14.52
CA GLY A 10 -4.87 -0.56 15.15
C GLY A 10 -4.43 0.74 14.46
N ASP A 11 -3.94 0.66 13.21
CA ASP A 11 -3.55 1.82 12.42
C ASP A 11 -4.78 2.63 11.97
N VAL A 12 -5.16 3.59 12.81
CA VAL A 12 -6.33 4.46 12.57
C VAL A 12 -6.13 5.34 11.33
N ASP A 13 -4.95 5.93 11.15
CA ASP A 13 -4.68 6.80 9.99
C ASP A 13 -4.58 5.99 8.69
N GLY A 14 -4.09 4.75 8.76
CA GLY A 14 -4.18 3.77 7.68
C GLY A 14 -5.63 3.44 7.34
N ALA A 15 -6.48 3.25 8.36
CA ALA A 15 -7.92 3.03 8.16
C ALA A 15 -8.56 4.24 7.46
N VAL A 16 -8.23 5.46 7.86
CA VAL A 16 -8.71 6.69 7.20
C VAL A 16 -8.19 6.78 5.76
N SER A 17 -6.93 6.42 5.51
CA SER A 17 -6.36 6.36 4.14
C SER A 17 -7.16 5.42 3.25
N THR A 18 -7.43 4.20 3.74
CA THR A 18 -8.21 3.21 2.99
C THR A 18 -9.68 3.63 2.81
N LEU A 19 -10.27 4.34 3.79
CA LEU A 19 -11.63 4.89 3.68
C LEU A 19 -11.70 6.02 2.65
N LEU A 20 -10.71 6.91 2.64
CA LEU A 20 -10.61 8.00 1.67
C LEU A 20 -10.62 7.48 0.23
N ALA A 21 -9.75 6.51 -0.08
CA ALA A 21 -9.70 5.91 -1.41
C ALA A 21 -11.02 5.22 -1.79
N SER A 22 -11.67 4.53 -0.84
CA SER A 22 -12.98 3.92 -1.08
C SER A 22 -14.05 4.97 -1.39
N LEU A 23 -14.09 6.09 -0.65
CA LEU A 23 -15.06 7.17 -0.85
C LEU A 23 -14.84 7.93 -2.16
N LEU A 24 -13.59 8.01 -2.61
CA LEU A 24 -13.23 8.58 -3.91
C LEU A 24 -13.44 7.60 -5.09
N GLY A 25 -13.81 6.35 -4.80
CA GLY A 25 -14.12 5.35 -5.83
C GLY A 25 -12.89 4.73 -6.49
N PHE A 26 -11.73 4.72 -5.81
CA PHE A 26 -10.49 4.14 -6.36
C PHE A 26 -10.46 2.61 -6.34
N GLY A 27 -11.45 1.99 -5.69
CA GLY A 27 -11.59 0.54 -5.59
C GLY A 27 -10.91 -0.02 -4.34
N ASP A 28 -10.44 -1.27 -4.46
CA ASP A 28 -9.82 -1.98 -3.34
C ASP A 28 -8.46 -1.39 -2.96
N VAL A 29 -8.22 -1.29 -1.66
CA VAL A 29 -6.97 -0.73 -1.10
C VAL A 29 -6.18 -1.84 -0.44
N TYR A 30 -4.93 -2.00 -0.85
CA TYR A 30 -3.96 -2.80 -0.11
C TYR A 30 -3.23 -1.90 0.88
N LEU A 31 -3.54 -2.03 2.17
CA LEU A 31 -2.72 -1.46 3.23
C LEU A 31 -1.51 -2.37 3.45
N SER A 32 -0.36 -1.90 2.99
CA SER A 32 0.90 -2.64 2.95
C SER A 32 1.92 -1.99 3.86
N ASP A 33 2.88 -2.76 4.35
CA ASP A 33 4.15 -2.22 4.83
C ASP A 33 4.95 -1.76 3.62
N TRP A 34 5.64 -0.63 3.76
CA TRP A 34 6.87 -0.37 3.04
C TRP A 34 7.97 -1.22 3.68
N LEU A 35 8.17 -2.45 3.20
CA LEU A 35 9.05 -3.42 3.84
C LEU A 35 10.54 -3.10 3.62
N SER A 36 10.89 -2.76 2.38
CA SER A 36 12.25 -2.43 1.96
C SER A 36 12.22 -1.69 0.62
N HIS A 37 13.33 -1.10 0.21
CA HIS A 37 13.46 -0.46 -1.10
C HIS A 37 14.87 -0.58 -1.67
N ASP A 38 14.99 -0.32 -2.97
CA ASP A 38 16.21 0.20 -3.61
C ASP A 38 15.88 1.56 -4.25
N ARG A 39 16.81 2.16 -5.00
CA ARG A 39 16.63 3.50 -5.60
C ARG A 39 15.42 3.66 -6.51
N GLU A 40 14.84 2.57 -7.02
CA GLU A 40 13.74 2.64 -7.99
C GLU A 40 12.47 1.92 -7.49
N THR A 41 12.61 0.98 -6.54
CA THR A 41 11.54 0.04 -6.21
C THR A 41 11.27 -0.07 -4.71
N ILE A 42 10.00 -0.28 -4.37
CA ILE A 42 9.51 -0.50 -3.02
C ILE A 42 8.95 -1.92 -2.93
N THR A 43 9.44 -2.69 -1.96
CA THR A 43 8.84 -3.98 -1.60
C THR A 43 7.63 -3.73 -0.71
N LEU A 44 6.48 -4.15 -1.20
CA LEU A 44 5.19 -4.06 -0.54
C LEU A 44 4.91 -5.40 0.13
N TRP A 45 4.66 -5.40 1.43
CA TRP A 45 4.38 -6.65 2.13
C TRP A 45 3.44 -6.44 3.32
N HIS A 46 2.63 -7.44 3.64
CA HIS A 46 1.89 -7.49 4.92
C HIS A 46 1.58 -8.96 5.25
N GLY A 47 1.23 -9.25 6.50
CA GLY A 47 0.93 -10.60 7.01
C GLY A 47 -0.26 -11.35 6.40
N GLY A 48 -0.84 -10.87 5.30
CA GLY A 48 -1.86 -11.58 4.51
C GLY A 48 -3.21 -10.87 4.42
N ALA A 49 -3.20 -9.56 4.15
CA ALA A 49 -4.39 -8.71 4.10
C ALA A 49 -4.64 -8.08 2.71
N ALA A 50 -3.95 -8.51 1.65
CA ALA A 50 -4.16 -7.97 0.32
C ALA A 50 -5.58 -8.29 -0.22
N PRO A 51 -6.25 -7.32 -0.86
CA PRO A 51 -7.48 -7.58 -1.60
C PRO A 51 -7.26 -8.55 -2.77
N LEU A 52 -8.16 -9.52 -2.92
CA LEU A 52 -8.09 -10.53 -3.97
C LEU A 52 -8.03 -9.94 -5.39
N ARG A 53 -8.65 -8.77 -5.62
CA ARG A 53 -8.66 -8.12 -6.94
C ARG A 53 -7.30 -7.54 -7.36
N LEU A 54 -6.40 -7.34 -6.41
CA LEU A 54 -5.03 -6.87 -6.65
C LEU A 54 -4.04 -8.04 -6.79
N CYS A 55 -4.45 -9.25 -6.41
CA CYS A 55 -3.60 -10.43 -6.44
C CYS A 55 -3.59 -11.07 -7.84
N ASP A 56 -2.62 -11.96 -8.05
CA ASP A 56 -2.67 -12.91 -9.16
C ASP A 56 -3.96 -13.77 -9.12
N PRO A 57 -4.42 -14.31 -10.27
CA PRO A 57 -5.68 -15.04 -10.33
C PRO A 57 -5.74 -16.23 -9.35
N VAL A 58 -6.91 -16.44 -8.74
CA VAL A 58 -7.18 -17.63 -7.91
C VAL A 58 -6.85 -18.90 -8.71
N GLY A 59 -6.06 -19.79 -8.11
CA GLY A 59 -5.62 -21.05 -8.74
C GLY A 59 -4.36 -20.95 -9.60
N SER A 60 -3.80 -19.75 -9.81
CA SER A 60 -2.45 -19.59 -10.36
C SER A 60 -1.38 -19.94 -9.32
N GLU A 61 -0.14 -20.15 -9.77
CA GLU A 61 1.01 -20.50 -8.92
C GLU A 61 1.22 -19.51 -7.76
N PHE A 62 1.12 -18.21 -8.05
CA PHE A 62 1.31 -17.12 -7.09
C PHE A 62 0.00 -16.52 -6.57
N GLY A 63 -1.13 -17.11 -6.96
CA GLY A 63 -2.46 -16.68 -6.57
C GLY A 63 -2.74 -16.80 -5.07
N PRO A 64 -3.83 -16.17 -4.62
CA PRO A 64 -4.24 -16.16 -3.23
C PRO A 64 -4.57 -17.57 -2.72
N ARG A 65 -3.98 -17.92 -1.57
CA ARG A 65 -4.17 -19.21 -0.89
C ARG A 65 -4.16 -19.05 0.62
N ILE A 66 -5.01 -19.83 1.30
CA ILE A 66 -5.02 -19.89 2.76
C ILE A 66 -3.71 -20.53 3.22
N ALA A 67 -3.04 -19.87 4.16
CA ALA A 67 -1.79 -20.34 4.73
C ALA A 67 -1.75 -20.15 6.26
N ARG A 68 -0.65 -20.58 6.85
CA ARG A 68 -0.29 -20.25 8.24
C ARG A 68 0.49 -18.95 8.26
N HIS A 69 0.22 -18.11 9.24
CA HIS A 69 0.97 -16.89 9.47
C HIS A 69 2.45 -17.22 9.67
N PHE A 70 3.33 -16.48 8.98
CA PHE A 70 4.77 -16.75 8.93
C PHE A 70 5.44 -16.72 10.33
N ASN A 71 5.06 -15.76 11.17
CA ASN A 71 5.66 -15.59 12.51
C ASN A 71 5.05 -16.51 13.59
N ASN A 72 3.72 -16.45 13.80
CA ASN A 72 3.08 -17.12 14.95
C ASN A 72 2.40 -18.47 14.60
N HIS A 73 2.50 -18.90 13.35
CA HIS A 73 1.94 -20.16 12.82
C HIS A 73 0.42 -20.37 12.98
N LYS A 74 -0.33 -19.32 13.36
CA LYS A 74 -1.80 -19.35 13.40
C LYS A 74 -2.34 -19.52 11.99
N ALA A 75 -3.42 -20.29 11.86
CA ALA A 75 -4.05 -20.56 10.58
C ALA A 75 -4.84 -19.33 10.06
N ALA A 76 -5.16 -19.36 8.77
CA ALA A 76 -6.05 -18.42 8.08
C ALA A 76 -5.47 -17.03 7.77
N VAL A 77 -4.23 -16.97 7.30
CA VAL A 77 -3.72 -15.80 6.56
C VAL A 77 -3.84 -16.01 5.05
N LEU A 78 -3.83 -14.92 4.29
CA LEU A 78 -3.77 -14.96 2.84
C LEU A 78 -2.31 -14.86 2.35
N ASN A 79 -1.78 -15.93 1.77
CA ASN A 79 -0.55 -15.84 0.99
C ASN A 79 -0.91 -15.53 -0.46
N ALA A 80 -0.38 -14.44 -1.01
CA ALA A 80 -0.67 -14.00 -2.37
C ALA A 80 0.40 -13.06 -2.88
N ASP A 81 0.72 -13.14 -4.17
CA ASP A 81 1.48 -12.08 -4.83
C ASP A 81 0.52 -11.05 -5.43
N ILE A 82 0.88 -9.77 -5.31
CA ILE A 82 0.25 -8.68 -6.05
C ILE A 82 0.62 -8.86 -7.53
N ARG A 83 -0.38 -8.82 -8.41
CA ARG A 83 -0.17 -9.04 -9.84
C ARG A 83 0.76 -7.98 -10.42
N ALA A 84 1.62 -8.37 -11.34
CA ALA A 84 2.52 -7.48 -12.05
C ALA A 84 1.78 -6.66 -13.13
N ASP A 85 2.50 -5.66 -13.69
CA ASP A 85 2.07 -4.84 -14.82
C ASP A 85 0.80 -4.00 -14.58
N MET A 86 0.53 -3.69 -13.31
CA MET A 86 -0.60 -2.87 -12.90
C MET A 86 -0.12 -1.46 -12.53
N PRO A 87 -0.63 -0.41 -13.18
CA PRO A 87 -0.46 0.96 -12.68
C PRO A 87 -1.04 1.07 -11.28
N ILE A 88 -0.34 1.76 -10.39
CA ILE A 88 -0.76 1.95 -9.00
C ILE A 88 -0.49 3.36 -8.53
N THR A 89 -1.31 3.81 -7.58
CA THR A 89 -1.00 4.96 -6.74
C THR A 89 -0.70 4.45 -5.35
N VAL A 90 0.42 4.89 -4.81
CA VAL A 90 0.81 4.67 -3.41
C VAL A 90 0.60 5.98 -2.67
N PHE A 91 -0.06 5.92 -1.52
CA PHE A 91 -0.29 7.11 -0.71
C PHE A 91 -0.37 6.77 0.78
N ARG A 92 -0.14 7.79 1.61
CA ARG A 92 -0.31 7.67 3.07
C ARG A 92 -0.81 8.98 3.62
N LEU A 93 -1.95 8.95 4.32
CA LEU A 93 -2.40 10.03 5.20
C LEU A 93 -1.96 9.70 6.63
N TRP A 94 -1.37 10.65 7.35
CA TRP A 94 -1.01 10.48 8.76
C TRP A 94 -1.08 11.79 9.52
N ARG A 95 -1.21 11.72 10.85
CA ARG A 95 -1.11 12.88 11.73
C ARG A 95 0.27 12.92 12.39
N CYS A 96 0.96 14.05 12.26
CA CYS A 96 2.25 14.31 12.91
C CYS A 96 2.28 15.78 13.35
N ASP A 97 2.87 16.09 14.50
CA ASP A 97 3.03 17.46 15.02
C ASP A 97 1.77 18.35 15.00
N GLY A 98 0.61 17.73 15.22
CA GLY A 98 -0.67 18.43 15.30
C GLY A 98 -1.39 18.66 13.97
N GLU A 99 -0.79 18.27 12.84
CA GLU A 99 -1.34 18.43 11.50
C GLU A 99 -1.47 17.10 10.75
N TYR A 100 -2.37 17.06 9.78
CA TYR A 100 -2.46 15.93 8.84
C TYR A 100 -1.54 16.18 7.65
N ARG A 101 -0.84 15.13 7.25
CA ARG A 101 0.10 15.09 6.13
C ARG A 101 -0.30 13.99 5.16
N LEU A 102 -0.05 14.21 3.87
CA LEU A 102 -0.33 13.27 2.79
C LEU A 102 0.88 13.18 1.86
N ALA A 103 1.38 11.96 1.67
CA ALA A 103 2.34 11.63 0.62
C ALA A 103 1.60 10.85 -0.47
N VAL A 104 1.92 11.16 -1.73
CA VAL A 104 1.31 10.49 -2.90
C VAL A 104 2.33 10.35 -4.00
N PHE A 105 2.45 9.15 -4.56
CA PHE A 105 3.30 8.91 -5.73
C PHE A 105 2.71 7.80 -6.60
N GLU A 106 2.96 7.91 -7.90
CA GLU A 106 2.51 6.96 -8.92
C GLU A 106 3.58 5.92 -9.19
N GLY A 107 3.16 4.71 -9.52
CA GLY A 107 4.06 3.62 -9.83
C GLY A 107 3.41 2.52 -10.68
N GLN A 108 4.14 1.43 -10.83
CA GLN A 108 3.69 0.22 -11.51
C GLN A 108 4.15 -1.01 -10.74
N THR A 109 3.29 -2.01 -10.59
CA THR A 109 3.69 -3.27 -9.97
C THR A 109 4.60 -4.08 -10.89
N LEU A 110 5.62 -4.69 -10.30
CA LEU A 110 6.52 -5.65 -10.93
C LEU A 110 6.32 -7.02 -10.29
N LYS A 111 6.87 -8.07 -10.93
CA LYS A 111 6.99 -9.37 -10.27
C LYS A 111 7.88 -9.26 -9.04
N PRO A 112 7.48 -9.77 -7.87
CA PRO A 112 8.34 -9.78 -6.69
C PRO A 112 9.68 -10.48 -6.99
N ARG A 113 10.79 -9.88 -6.54
CA ARG A 113 12.14 -10.43 -6.75
C ARG A 113 12.41 -11.66 -5.89
N GLN A 114 11.78 -11.72 -4.73
CA GLN A 114 11.93 -12.80 -3.77
C GLN A 114 10.56 -13.26 -3.28
N PRO A 115 10.40 -14.57 -3.00
CA PRO A 115 9.19 -15.07 -2.39
C PRO A 115 9.13 -14.65 -0.92
N LEU A 116 8.05 -13.99 -0.52
CA LEU A 116 7.73 -13.70 0.88
C LEU A 116 6.43 -14.41 1.28
N LEU A 117 6.36 -14.90 2.51
CA LEU A 117 5.12 -15.42 3.08
C LEU A 117 4.24 -14.25 3.50
N GLY A 118 2.95 -14.31 3.19
CA GLY A 118 2.00 -13.21 3.34
C GLY A 118 1.57 -12.65 1.99
N SER A 119 1.13 -11.40 1.99
CA SER A 119 0.87 -10.64 0.77
C SER A 119 2.16 -9.97 0.32
N ASN A 120 2.59 -10.20 -0.92
CA ASN A 120 3.91 -9.80 -1.43
C ASN A 120 3.79 -9.03 -2.74
N GLY A 121 4.46 -7.89 -2.86
CA GLY A 121 4.43 -7.05 -4.05
C GLY A 121 5.73 -6.29 -4.23
N LEU A 122 5.95 -5.82 -5.45
CA LEU A 122 7.04 -4.92 -5.78
C LEU A 122 6.49 -3.77 -6.60
N ALA A 123 6.75 -2.53 -6.19
CA ALA A 123 6.34 -1.33 -6.90
C ALA A 123 7.55 -0.63 -7.47
N LEU A 124 7.57 -0.37 -8.78
CA LEU A 124 8.48 0.57 -9.42
C LEU A 124 7.91 1.98 -9.32
N ILE A 125 8.74 2.95 -8.90
CA ILE A 125 8.38 4.36 -8.82
C ILE A 125 9.19 5.16 -9.85
N PRO A 126 8.68 5.37 -11.07
CA PRO A 126 9.48 5.94 -12.16
C PRO A 126 9.85 7.40 -11.90
N GLY A 127 11.12 7.75 -12.14
CA GLY A 127 11.60 9.13 -12.09
C GLY A 127 11.75 9.69 -10.67
N VAL A 128 11.70 8.84 -9.66
CA VAL A 128 11.90 9.18 -8.25
C VAL A 128 13.09 8.41 -7.72
N ASP A 129 13.97 9.08 -6.99
CA ASP A 129 14.96 8.40 -6.17
C ASP A 129 14.30 7.96 -4.87
N VAL A 130 14.04 6.66 -4.76
CA VAL A 130 13.26 6.11 -3.66
C VAL A 130 14.02 6.17 -2.33
N ASP A 131 15.37 6.19 -2.35
CA ASP A 131 16.17 6.40 -1.14
C ASP A 131 15.93 7.82 -0.57
N GLU A 132 15.96 8.83 -1.45
CA GLU A 132 15.73 10.23 -1.07
C GLU A 132 14.28 10.46 -0.63
N LEU A 133 13.31 9.88 -1.36
CA LEU A 133 11.89 9.93 -0.98
C LEU A 133 11.67 9.28 0.40
N PHE A 134 12.28 8.12 0.65
CA PHE A 134 12.14 7.45 1.94
C PHE A 134 12.71 8.31 3.07
N ASP A 135 13.89 8.89 2.89
CA ASP A 135 14.51 9.77 3.89
C ASP A 135 13.64 11.00 4.19
N GLU A 136 13.10 11.64 3.16
CA GLU A 136 12.17 12.77 3.30
C GLU A 136 10.91 12.38 4.09
N LEU A 137 10.27 11.27 3.74
CA LEU A 137 9.03 10.81 4.38
C LEU A 137 9.25 10.38 5.84
N VAL A 138 10.39 9.74 6.15
CA VAL A 138 10.76 9.39 7.52
C VAL A 138 10.98 10.66 8.36
N HIS A 139 11.69 11.65 7.84
CA HIS A 139 11.86 12.94 8.53
C HIS A 139 10.55 13.72 8.67
N ALA A 140 9.60 13.51 7.75
CA ALA A 140 8.24 14.04 7.85
C ALA A 140 7.33 13.24 8.81
N GLY A 141 7.84 12.20 9.46
CA GLY A 141 7.14 11.40 10.47
C GLY A 141 6.18 10.37 9.91
N MET A 142 6.36 9.93 8.65
CA MET A 142 5.49 8.96 8.01
C MET A 142 5.60 7.57 8.69
N PRO A 143 4.46 6.94 9.07
CA PRO A 143 4.43 5.54 9.52
C PRO A 143 4.78 4.56 8.40
N HIS A 144 5.16 3.33 8.75
CA HIS A 144 5.61 2.31 7.79
C HIS A 144 4.51 1.81 6.83
N HIS A 145 3.23 1.89 7.21
CA HIS A 145 2.14 1.47 6.34
C HIS A 145 1.87 2.49 5.22
N VAL A 146 1.73 1.99 4.00
CA VAL A 146 1.28 2.72 2.81
C VAL A 146 0.03 2.08 2.22
N ALA A 147 -0.88 2.90 1.72
CA ALA A 147 -2.05 2.45 0.99
C ALA A 147 -1.74 2.37 -0.51
N VAL A 148 -2.06 1.23 -1.12
CA VAL A 148 -1.82 0.96 -2.54
C VAL A 148 -3.14 0.68 -3.23
N VAL A 149 -3.42 1.41 -4.31
CA VAL A 149 -4.63 1.26 -5.13
C VAL A 149 -4.25 1.09 -6.60
N ALA A 150 -5.08 0.37 -7.35
CA ALA A 150 -4.90 0.22 -8.80
C ALA A 150 -5.33 1.49 -9.56
N GLY A 151 -4.55 1.87 -10.56
CA GLY A 151 -4.76 3.07 -11.39
C GLY A 151 -3.92 4.26 -10.96
N GLN A 152 -4.10 5.39 -11.65
CA GLN A 152 -3.38 6.64 -11.41
C GLN A 152 -4.33 7.70 -10.85
N HIS A 153 -4.21 7.97 -9.56
CA HIS A 153 -5.13 8.78 -8.76
C HIS A 153 -4.44 9.95 -8.04
N ALA A 154 -3.14 10.17 -8.24
CA ALA A 154 -2.37 11.17 -7.50
C ALA A 154 -3.00 12.56 -7.56
N ARG A 155 -3.36 13.01 -8.77
CA ARG A 155 -4.03 14.31 -8.99
C ARG A 155 -5.35 14.44 -8.22
N ALA A 156 -6.09 13.36 -8.02
CA ALA A 156 -7.34 13.39 -7.26
C ALA A 156 -7.05 13.55 -5.75
N LEU A 157 -6.06 12.81 -5.23
CA LEU A 157 -5.60 12.92 -3.84
C LEU A 157 -4.99 14.28 -3.51
N GLU A 158 -4.15 14.83 -4.38
CA GLU A 158 -3.56 16.18 -4.23
C GLU A 158 -4.63 17.29 -4.19
N ARG A 159 -5.68 17.16 -5.01
CA ARG A 159 -6.82 18.08 -5.00
C ARG A 159 -7.62 17.95 -3.71
N TRP A 160 -7.89 16.73 -3.28
CA TRP A 160 -8.54 16.49 -2.01
C TRP A 160 -7.74 17.09 -0.84
N ALA A 161 -6.43 16.87 -0.80
CA ALA A 161 -5.56 17.41 0.25
C ALA A 161 -5.65 18.93 0.35
N ARG A 162 -5.62 19.62 -0.80
CA ARG A 162 -5.77 21.07 -0.88
C ARG A 162 -7.14 21.54 -0.36
N MET A 163 -8.21 20.81 -0.66
CA MET A 163 -9.56 21.14 -0.18
C MET A 163 -9.72 20.87 1.32
N ALA A 164 -9.05 19.84 1.82
CA ALA A 164 -9.12 19.41 3.22
C ALA A 164 -8.13 20.15 4.15
N GLY A 165 -7.23 20.98 3.59
CA GLY A 165 -6.18 21.65 4.37
C GLY A 165 -5.11 20.69 4.89
N VAL A 166 -4.86 19.61 4.16
CA VAL A 166 -3.83 18.60 4.49
C VAL A 166 -2.52 18.99 3.83
N VAL A 167 -1.42 18.94 4.59
CA VAL A 167 -0.08 19.24 4.09
C VAL A 167 0.35 18.13 3.14
N GLN A 168 0.76 18.48 1.93
CA GLN A 168 1.38 17.54 1.00
C GLN A 168 2.88 17.50 1.29
N VAL A 169 3.41 16.30 1.43
CA VAL A 169 4.84 16.01 1.54
C VAL A 169 5.27 15.44 0.21
#